data_AF-A0A6I9WXX2-F1
#
_entry.id   AF-A0A6I9WXX2-F1
#
_cell.length_a   1.000
_cell.length_b   1.000
_cell.length_c   1.000
_cell.angle_alpha   90.00
_cell.angle_beta   90.00
_cell.angle_gamma   90.00
#
_symmetry.space_group_name_H-M   'P 1'
#
loop_
_entity.id
_entity.type
_entity.pdbx_description
1 polymer ?
#
loop_
_entity_poly.entity_id
_entity_poly.type
_entity_poly.pdbx_seq_one_letter_code
_entity_poly.pdbx_strand_id
1 'polypeptide(L)'
;MITSLGCEAVERANAIARQADIVAALTLEVLKGTTKAFDTDIHALRPHQGQIEVAFRFRSLLDSDHHPSEIAESHRFCDRVQDAYTLRCCPQVHGVVNDTIAFVKNIITTEINSATDNPVSLFLFKRNWFFPL
;
A
#
# COMPACT_ATOMS: atom_id res chain seq x y z
N MET A 1 4.59 -21.66 -13.70
CA MET A 1 3.12 -21.48 -13.61
C MET A 1 2.70 -20.78 -12.32
N ILE A 2 3.05 -21.32 -11.14
CA ILE A 2 2.68 -20.73 -9.83
C ILE A 2 3.16 -19.27 -9.69
N THR A 3 4.42 -18.99 -10.04
CA THR A 3 4.99 -17.63 -10.00
C THR A 3 4.23 -16.64 -10.89
N SER A 4 3.77 -17.06 -12.07
CA SER A 4 2.98 -16.21 -12.98
C SER A 4 1.61 -15.86 -12.39
N LEU A 5 0.94 -16.83 -11.76
CA LEU A 5 -0.32 -16.58 -11.04
C LEU A 5 -0.09 -15.65 -9.83
N GLY A 6 1.03 -15.83 -9.13
CA GLY A 6 1.44 -14.94 -8.03
C GLY A 6 1.67 -13.50 -8.50
N CYS A 7 2.31 -13.29 -9.66
CA CYS A 7 2.50 -11.95 -10.25
C CYS A 7 1.15 -11.26 -10.53
N GLU A 8 0.24 -11.97 -11.20
CA GLU A 8 -1.09 -11.45 -11.52
C GLU A 8 -1.88 -11.11 -10.24
N ALA A 9 -1.82 -11.99 -9.23
CA ALA A 9 -2.48 -11.77 -7.96
C ALA A 9 -1.93 -10.52 -7.23
N VAL A 10 -0.61 -10.32 -7.22
CA VAL A 10 0.04 -9.15 -6.61
C VAL A 10 -0.36 -7.85 -7.31
N GLU A 11 -0.35 -7.83 -8.65
CA GLU A 11 -0.72 -6.63 -9.40
C GLU A 11 -2.21 -6.29 -9.23
N ARG A 12 -3.10 -7.29 -9.26
CA ARG A 12 -4.52 -7.08 -8.95
C ARG A 12 -4.74 -6.59 -7.52
N ALA A 13 -4.04 -7.17 -6.55
CA ALA A 13 -4.14 -6.77 -5.16
C ALA A 13 -3.73 -5.30 -4.97
N ASN A 14 -2.65 -4.87 -5.63
CA ASN A 14 -2.20 -3.47 -5.58
C ASN A 14 -3.25 -2.52 -6.18
N ALA A 15 -3.83 -2.87 -7.34
CA ALA A 15 -4.87 -2.08 -7.97
C ALA A 15 -6.13 -1.96 -7.09
N ILE A 16 -6.61 -3.07 -6.53
CA ILE A 16 -7.79 -3.09 -5.68
C ILE A 16 -7.54 -2.36 -4.36
N ALA A 17 -6.35 -2.48 -3.76
CA ALA A 17 -6.02 -1.76 -2.53
C ALA A 17 -6.07 -0.25 -2.71
N ARG A 18 -5.57 0.27 -3.84
CA ARG A 18 -5.70 1.71 -4.19
C ARG A 18 -7.14 2.13 -4.40
N GLN A 19 -7.93 1.30 -5.08
CA GLN A 19 -9.36 1.57 -5.28
C GLN A 19 -10.12 1.58 -3.95
N ALA A 20 -9.76 0.69 -3.02
CA ALA A 20 -10.34 0.64 -1.68
C ALA A 20 -10.08 1.94 -0.90
N ASP A 21 -8.88 2.51 -0.99
CA ASP A 21 -8.57 3.82 -0.40
C ASP A 21 -9.51 4.92 -0.94
N ILE A 22 -9.70 4.96 -2.26
CA ILE A 22 -10.57 5.96 -2.91
C ILE A 22 -12.02 5.77 -2.49
N VAL A 23 -12.54 4.54 -2.53
CA VAL A 23 -13.92 4.23 -2.13
C VAL A 23 -14.15 4.59 -0.67
N ALA A 24 -13.20 4.29 0.21
CA ALA A 24 -13.29 4.61 1.63
C ALA A 24 -13.26 6.12 1.90
N ALA A 25 -12.42 6.88 1.17
CA ALA A 25 -12.41 8.33 1.23
C ALA A 25 -13.77 8.92 0.79
N LEU A 26 -14.30 8.52 -0.37
CA LEU A 26 -15.61 8.97 -0.84
C LEU A 26 -16.75 8.59 0.13
N THR A 27 -16.66 7.40 0.74
CA THR A 27 -17.61 6.95 1.76
C THR A 27 -17.56 7.85 2.99
N LEU A 28 -16.35 8.20 3.46
CA LEU A 28 -16.17 9.13 4.56
C LEU A 28 -16.78 10.51 4.22
N GLU A 29 -16.50 11.02 3.02
CA GLU A 29 -17.00 12.32 2.57
C GLU A 29 -18.53 12.39 2.59
N VAL A 30 -19.22 11.42 1.96
CA VAL A 30 -20.69 11.39 1.91
C VAL A 30 -21.30 11.22 3.30
N LEU A 31 -20.62 10.52 4.20
CA LEU A 31 -21.05 10.35 5.59
C LEU A 31 -20.70 11.55 6.48
N LYS A 32 -20.13 12.60 5.91
CA LYS A 32 -19.69 13.82 6.61
C LYS A 32 -18.67 13.50 7.71
N GLY A 33 -17.77 12.56 7.46
CA GLY A 33 -16.71 12.21 8.41
C GLY A 33 -15.65 13.32 8.54
N THR A 34 -14.91 13.29 9.64
CA THR A 34 -13.84 14.24 9.93
C THR A 34 -12.52 13.84 9.30
N THR A 35 -11.84 14.79 8.66
CA THR A 35 -10.52 14.59 8.06
C THR A 35 -9.38 14.63 9.08
N LYS A 36 -9.65 15.14 10.30
CA LYS A 36 -8.65 15.29 11.37
C LYS A 36 -7.98 13.97 11.77
N ALA A 37 -8.66 12.84 11.58
CA ALA A 37 -8.10 11.52 11.89
C ALA A 37 -6.93 11.12 10.98
N PHE A 38 -6.78 11.76 9.82
CA PHE A 38 -5.78 11.45 8.79
C PHE A 38 -4.57 12.39 8.83
N ASP A 39 -4.44 13.20 9.88
CA ASP A 39 -3.32 14.12 10.04
C ASP A 39 -1.97 13.38 10.03
N THR A 40 -0.99 13.96 9.34
CA THR A 40 0.35 13.36 9.22
C THR A 40 1.02 13.13 10.56
N ASP A 41 0.82 14.02 11.52
CA ASP A 41 1.47 13.93 12.82
C ASP A 41 0.94 12.73 13.61
N ILE A 42 -0.37 12.43 13.49
CA ILE A 42 -0.99 11.24 14.10
C ILE A 42 -0.35 9.97 13.53
N HIS A 43 -0.16 9.91 12.22
CA HIS A 43 0.40 8.73 11.57
C HIS A 43 1.92 8.61 11.75
N ALA A 44 2.62 9.72 11.96
CA ALA A 44 4.05 9.74 12.29
C ALA A 44 4.35 9.11 13.66
N LEU A 45 3.41 9.16 14.63
CA LEU A 45 3.56 8.51 15.93
C LEU A 45 3.66 6.98 15.83
N ARG A 46 3.15 6.38 14.75
CA ARG A 46 3.21 4.95 14.50
C ARG A 46 3.68 4.72 13.06
N PRO A 47 5.00 4.74 12.80
CA PRO A 47 5.57 4.90 11.47
C PRO A 47 5.57 3.62 10.64
N HIS A 48 4.40 3.01 10.46
CA HIS A 48 4.21 1.96 9.47
C HIS A 48 4.08 2.60 8.09
N GLN A 49 4.91 2.16 7.15
CA GLN A 49 5.01 2.77 5.82
C GLN A 49 3.66 2.74 5.09
N GLY A 50 3.01 1.59 5.01
CA GLY A 50 1.70 1.47 4.38
C GLY A 50 0.63 2.33 5.04
N GLN A 51 0.67 2.49 6.37
CA GLN A 51 -0.28 3.35 7.09
C GLN A 51 -0.11 4.82 6.71
N ILE A 52 1.15 5.30 6.66
CA ILE A 52 1.48 6.67 6.26
C ILE A 52 1.04 6.92 4.82
N GLU A 53 1.28 5.97 3.91
CA GLU A 53 0.88 6.08 2.51
C GLU A 53 -0.64 6.19 2.34
N VAL A 54 -1.42 5.38 3.05
CA VAL A 54 -2.89 5.44 2.98
C VAL A 54 -3.40 6.77 3.55
N ALA A 55 -2.87 7.20 4.70
CA ALA A 55 -3.24 8.49 5.28
C ALA A 55 -2.97 9.66 4.33
N PHE A 56 -1.80 9.64 3.67
CA PHE A 56 -1.46 10.63 2.66
C PHE A 56 -2.47 10.65 1.50
N ARG A 57 -2.87 9.47 0.99
CA ARG A 57 -3.89 9.36 -0.08
C ARG A 57 -5.24 9.91 0.38
N PHE A 58 -5.68 9.56 1.59
CA PHE A 58 -6.93 10.09 2.17
C PHE A 58 -6.92 11.61 2.22
N ARG A 59 -5.86 12.23 2.74
CA ARG A 59 -5.75 13.69 2.74
C ARG A 59 -5.74 14.28 1.34
N SER A 60 -5.02 13.66 0.41
CA SER A 60 -4.93 14.14 -0.97
C SER A 60 -6.29 14.14 -1.67
N LEU A 61 -7.20 13.25 -1.26
CA LEU A 61 -8.57 13.16 -1.78
C LEU A 61 -9.56 14.07 -1.03
N LEU A 62 -9.41 14.21 0.29
CA LEU A 62 -10.41 14.83 1.17
C LEU A 62 -10.10 16.27 1.55
N ASP A 63 -8.84 16.69 1.47
CA ASP A 63 -8.33 17.98 1.94
C ASP A 63 -7.48 18.66 0.85
N SER A 64 -7.98 18.59 -0.39
CA SER A 64 -7.33 19.18 -1.55
C SER A 64 -7.69 20.65 -1.70
N ASP A 65 -6.69 21.53 -1.64
CA ASP A 65 -6.86 22.98 -1.89
C ASP A 65 -7.39 23.28 -3.30
N HIS A 66 -7.14 22.39 -4.27
CA HIS A 66 -7.59 22.57 -5.64
C HIS A 66 -9.09 22.31 -5.83
N HIS A 67 -9.65 21.39 -5.03
CA HIS A 67 -11.03 20.94 -5.12
C HIS A 67 -11.61 20.76 -3.71
N PRO A 68 -11.91 21.85 -2.99
CA PRO A 68 -12.42 21.77 -1.64
C PRO A 68 -13.82 21.15 -1.61
N SER A 69 -14.09 20.30 -0.61
CA SER A 69 -15.38 19.63 -0.45
C SER A 69 -16.39 20.52 0.30
N GLU A 70 -17.48 20.89 -0.39
CA GLU A 70 -18.61 21.59 0.24
C GLU A 70 -19.28 20.74 1.33
N ILE A 71 -19.23 19.40 1.20
CA ILE A 71 -19.79 18.47 2.17
C ILE A 71 -18.98 18.51 3.47
N ALA A 72 -17.65 18.44 3.35
CA ALA A 72 -16.75 18.55 4.51
C ALA A 72 -16.92 19.90 5.22
N GLU A 73 -16.97 21.01 4.48
CA GLU A 73 -17.18 22.34 5.05
C GLU A 73 -18.55 22.47 5.75
N SER A 74 -19.62 21.90 5.19
CA SER A 74 -20.94 21.88 5.82
C SER A 74 -20.97 21.21 7.20
N HIS A 75 -19.95 20.42 7.53
CA HIS A 75 -19.86 19.63 8.76
C HIS A 75 -18.66 20.00 9.63
N ARG A 76 -17.95 21.08 9.29
CA ARG A 76 -16.72 21.51 9.98
C ARG A 76 -16.92 21.76 11.48
N PHE A 77 -18.11 22.24 11.86
CA PHE A 77 -18.48 22.58 13.24
C PHE A 77 -19.51 21.61 13.84
N CYS A 78 -19.39 20.31 13.54
CA CYS A 78 -20.26 19.29 14.13
C CYS A 78 -19.88 18.94 15.58
N ASP A 79 -20.88 18.64 16.40
CA ASP A 79 -20.74 18.12 17.77
C ASP A 79 -20.17 16.69 17.86
N ARG A 80 -20.02 15.99 16.72
CA ARG A 80 -19.51 14.62 16.67
C ARG A 80 -17.99 14.61 16.87
N VAL A 81 -17.56 14.00 17.97
CA VAL A 81 -16.16 13.98 18.40
C VAL A 81 -15.31 13.00 17.59
N GLN A 82 -15.84 11.84 17.21
CA GLN A 82 -15.14 10.81 16.42
C GLN A 82 -16.09 10.05 15.49
N ASP A 83 -15.57 9.65 14.33
CA ASP A 83 -16.25 8.72 13.43
C ASP A 83 -16.11 7.27 13.89
N ALA A 84 -16.98 6.43 13.32
CA ALA A 84 -16.94 4.99 13.48
C ALA A 84 -15.57 4.43 13.09
N TYR A 85 -15.12 3.43 13.84
CA TYR A 85 -13.80 2.82 13.69
C TYR A 85 -13.54 2.31 12.25
N THR A 86 -14.58 1.81 11.58
CA THR A 86 -14.54 1.33 10.20
C THR A 86 -14.00 2.37 9.22
N LEU A 87 -14.21 3.67 9.47
CA LEU A 87 -13.73 4.76 8.62
C LEU A 87 -12.48 5.43 9.21
N ARG A 88 -12.51 5.71 10.52
CA ARG A 88 -11.41 6.39 11.22
C ARG A 88 -10.10 5.60 11.15
N CYS A 89 -10.20 4.26 11.10
CA CYS A 89 -9.05 3.39 11.13
C CYS A 89 -8.69 2.76 9.78
N CYS A 90 -9.23 3.29 8.67
CA CYS A 90 -8.86 2.87 7.32
C CYS A 90 -7.34 2.89 7.10
N PRO A 91 -6.57 3.94 7.46
CA PRO A 91 -5.12 3.92 7.25
C PRO A 91 -4.40 2.78 7.96
N GLN A 92 -4.80 2.46 9.18
CA GLN A 92 -4.20 1.39 9.97
C GLN A 92 -4.50 0.01 9.36
N VAL A 93 -5.72 -0.19 8.85
CA VAL A 93 -6.14 -1.45 8.26
C VAL A 93 -5.60 -1.63 6.84
N HIS A 94 -5.84 -0.66 5.97
CA HIS A 94 -5.37 -0.67 4.59
C HIS A 94 -3.83 -0.58 4.52
N GLY A 95 -3.21 0.09 5.48
CA GLY A 95 -1.75 0.19 5.57
C GLY A 95 -1.09 -1.18 5.73
N VAL A 96 -1.60 -2.02 6.63
CA VAL A 96 -1.12 -3.41 6.80
C VAL A 96 -1.32 -4.23 5.53
N VAL A 97 -2.42 -4.01 4.81
CA VAL A 97 -2.66 -4.66 3.51
C VAL A 97 -1.60 -4.24 2.49
N ASN A 98 -1.30 -2.94 2.38
CA ASN A 98 -0.26 -2.42 1.48
C ASN A 98 1.13 -2.96 1.83
N ASP A 99 1.50 -2.97 3.10
CA ASP A 99 2.77 -3.55 3.58
C ASP A 99 2.85 -5.05 3.23
N THR A 100 1.76 -5.79 3.36
CA THR A 100 1.68 -7.21 3.00
C THR A 100 1.83 -7.44 1.50
N ILE A 101 1.16 -6.63 0.67
CA ILE A 101 1.30 -6.69 -0.79
C ILE A 101 2.75 -6.41 -1.19
N ALA A 102 3.41 -5.42 -0.59
CA ALA A 102 4.81 -5.11 -0.84
C ALA A 102 5.73 -6.27 -0.44
N PHE A 103 5.50 -6.89 0.72
CA PHE A 103 6.23 -8.08 1.15
C PHE A 103 6.11 -9.24 0.15
N VAL A 104 4.89 -9.58 -0.27
CA VAL A 104 4.65 -10.66 -1.24
C VAL A 104 5.26 -10.32 -2.60
N LYS A 105 5.17 -9.06 -3.03
CA LYS A 105 5.79 -8.58 -4.27
C LYS A 105 7.29 -8.83 -4.28
N ASN A 106 7.98 -8.61 -3.15
CA ASN A 106 9.42 -8.87 -3.06
C ASN A 106 9.77 -10.35 -3.23
N ILE A 107 8.98 -11.25 -2.64
CA ILE A 107 9.16 -12.71 -2.80
C ILE A 107 8.94 -13.12 -4.25
N ILE A 108 7.82 -12.71 -4.85
CA ILE A 108 7.50 -13.05 -6.24
C ILE A 108 8.53 -12.46 -7.22
N THR A 109 9.02 -11.24 -6.95
CA THR A 109 10.08 -10.61 -7.74
C THR A 109 11.38 -11.40 -7.65
N THR A 110 11.71 -11.97 -6.49
CA THR A 110 12.87 -12.85 -6.37
C THR A 110 12.64 -14.14 -7.17
N GLU A 111 11.50 -14.79 -6.96
CA GLU A 111 11.17 -16.08 -7.58
C GLU A 111 11.10 -16.02 -9.12
N ILE A 112 10.52 -14.96 -9.70
CA ILE A 112 10.44 -14.82 -11.17
C ILE A 112 11.82 -14.64 -11.82
N ASN A 113 12.81 -14.15 -11.05
CA ASN A 113 14.18 -13.97 -11.50
C ASN A 113 15.12 -15.10 -11.04
N SER A 114 14.60 -16.13 -10.37
CA SER A 114 15.39 -17.28 -9.89
C SER A 114 15.53 -18.34 -10.97
N ALA A 115 16.65 -19.07 -10.95
CA ALA A 115 16.79 -20.32 -11.68
C ALA A 115 16.12 -21.44 -10.88
N THR A 116 14.89 -21.81 -11.26
CA THR A 116 14.11 -22.86 -10.57
C THR A 116 14.26 -24.25 -11.20
N ASP A 117 15.12 -24.39 -12.22
CA ASP A 117 15.34 -25.65 -12.94
C ASP A 117 16.20 -26.64 -12.15
N ASN A 118 16.07 -27.94 -12.45
CA ASN A 118 16.89 -29.00 -11.85
C ASN A 118 17.24 -30.06 -12.92
N PRO A 119 18.53 -30.43 -13.11
CA PRO A 119 19.71 -29.97 -12.36
C PRO A 119 20.16 -28.56 -12.76
N VAL A 120 20.63 -27.81 -11.76
CA VAL A 120 21.28 -26.52 -12.00
C VAL A 120 22.72 -26.78 -12.43
N SER A 121 23.11 -26.27 -13.61
CA SER A 121 24.50 -26.28 -14.05
C SER A 121 25.17 -24.94 -13.68
N LEU A 122 26.10 -24.99 -12.73
CA LEU A 122 26.90 -23.82 -12.37
C LEU A 122 28.22 -23.84 -13.14
N PHE A 123 28.35 -23.00 -14.17
CA PHE A 123 29.60 -22.88 -14.90
C PHE A 123 30.59 -22.02 -14.11
N LEU A 124 31.37 -22.66 -13.24
CA LEU A 124 32.48 -22.02 -12.55
C LEU A 124 33.63 -21.85 -13.55
N PHE A 125 33.88 -20.62 -13.99
CA PHE A 125 35.11 -20.30 -14.70
C PHE A 125 36.29 -20.49 -13.72
N LYS A 126 36.91 -21.68 -13.72
CA LYS A 126 38.20 -21.87 -13.06
C LYS A 126 39.20 -20.94 -13.75
N ARG A 127 39.50 -19.79 -13.13
CA ARG A 127 40.76 -19.08 -13.37
C ARG A 127 41.89 -20.07 -13.05
N ASN A 128 42.77 -20.28 -14.02
CA ASN A 128 43.99 -21.10 -14.01
C ASN A 128 43.85 -22.54 -14.51
N TRP A 129 43.69 -22.67 -15.83
CA TRP A 129 44.36 -23.73 -16.58
C TRP A 129 45.79 -23.26 -16.92
N PHE A 130 46.71 -23.34 -15.96
CA PHE A 130 48.15 -23.33 -16.26
C PHE A 130 48.52 -24.77 -16.65
N PHE A 131 48.64 -25.04 -17.96
CA PHE A 131 49.38 -26.21 -18.44
C PHE A 131 50.86 -25.81 -18.52
N PRO A 132 51.78 -26.41 -17.75
CA PRO A 132 53.19 -26.27 -18.02
C PRO A 132 53.53 -27.16 -19.23
N LEU A 133 54.13 -26.54 -20.26
CA LEU A 133 54.90 -27.22 -21.31
C LEU A 133 56.21 -27.74 -20.74
#